data_AF-A0A563E937-F1
#
_entry.id   AF-A0A563E937-F1
#
_cell.length_a   1.000
_cell.length_b   1.000
_cell.length_c   1.000
_cell.angle_alpha   90.00
_cell.angle_beta   90.00
_cell.angle_gamma   90.00
#
_symmetry.space_group_name_H-M   'P 1'
#
loop_
_entity.id
_entity.type
_entity.pdbx_description
1 polymer ?
#
loop_
_entity_poly.entity_id
_entity_poly.type
_entity_poly.pdbx_seq_one_letter_code
_entity_poly.pdbx_strand_id
1 'polypeptide(L)'
;MGQPKDWAAGVPGVTHSMGPGLSEMGMRRGVTGLLALNQKDGFDCMSCAWPDPEHRKTAEFCENGAKALTWEATPLVVPESFWAEHSIDDLLGKTDYWLGQQGRLTDPVYKPVGKDHYEPISWEKAFEVIADELNALESPNEAAFYTSGQPAAGGGVEAVQEPTTAAGDRRSWHRPGRPVSADPDGG
;
A
#
# COMPACT_ATOMS: atom_id res chain seq x y z
N MET A 1 -11.23 -25.67 -24.85
CA MET A 1 -11.44 -25.56 -23.39
C MET A 1 -10.62 -26.65 -22.72
N GLY A 2 -9.42 -26.34 -22.23
CA GLY A 2 -8.54 -27.31 -21.56
C GLY A 2 -9.05 -27.67 -20.17
N GLN A 3 -8.66 -28.84 -19.67
CA GLN A 3 -9.09 -29.28 -18.34
C GLN A 3 -8.59 -28.30 -17.26
N PRO A 4 -9.44 -27.99 -16.26
CA PRO A 4 -9.04 -27.14 -15.15
C PRO A 4 -7.90 -27.82 -14.38
N LYS A 5 -6.86 -27.06 -14.04
CA LYS A 5 -5.75 -27.57 -13.26
C LYS A 5 -6.19 -27.78 -11.80
N ASP A 6 -5.71 -28.87 -11.22
CA ASP A 6 -6.11 -29.37 -9.89
C ASP A 6 -5.55 -28.55 -8.72
N TRP A 7 -4.90 -27.42 -8.99
CA TRP A 7 -4.29 -26.57 -7.99
C TRP A 7 -4.87 -25.14 -8.09
N ALA A 8 -5.52 -24.70 -7.02
CA ALA A 8 -5.84 -23.28 -6.81
C ALA A 8 -4.64 -22.53 -6.19
N ALA A 9 -3.79 -23.25 -5.47
CA ALA A 9 -2.51 -22.85 -4.90
C ALA A 9 -1.53 -24.01 -5.08
N GLY A 10 -0.33 -23.75 -5.59
CA GLY A 10 0.70 -24.76 -5.79
C GLY A 10 2.08 -24.18 -5.54
N VAL A 11 3.09 -25.05 -5.37
CA VAL A 11 4.49 -24.66 -5.19
C VAL A 11 4.92 -23.54 -6.17
N PRO A 12 4.56 -23.55 -7.47
CA PRO A 12 4.90 -22.46 -8.39
C PRO A 12 4.27 -21.11 -8.02
N GLY A 13 3.00 -21.12 -7.58
CA GLY A 13 2.28 -19.90 -7.16
C GLY A 13 2.90 -19.30 -5.91
N VAL A 14 3.21 -20.15 -4.92
CA VAL A 14 3.90 -19.77 -3.69
C VAL A 14 5.31 -19.25 -3.99
N THR A 15 6.10 -19.92 -4.83
CA THR A 15 7.46 -19.47 -5.15
C THR A 15 7.50 -18.19 -5.99
N HIS A 16 6.57 -17.98 -6.92
CA HIS A 16 6.57 -16.76 -7.74
C HIS A 16 6.09 -15.52 -6.99
N SER A 17 5.14 -15.68 -6.09
CA SER A 17 4.48 -14.54 -5.42
C SER A 17 4.93 -14.31 -3.98
N MET A 18 5.53 -15.33 -3.34
CA MET A 18 6.11 -15.22 -2.01
C MET A 18 7.64 -15.35 -2.04
N GLY A 19 8.26 -15.78 -3.15
CA GLY A 19 9.72 -16.01 -3.24
C GLY A 19 10.57 -14.80 -2.87
N PRO A 20 10.37 -13.62 -3.50
CA PRO A 20 11.08 -12.39 -3.14
C PRO A 20 10.82 -11.97 -1.68
N GLY A 21 9.55 -11.96 -1.27
CA GLY A 21 9.15 -11.61 0.10
C GLY A 21 9.75 -12.55 1.17
N LEU A 22 9.83 -13.87 0.92
CA LEU A 22 10.48 -14.82 1.82
C LEU A 22 11.99 -14.71 1.81
N SER A 23 12.63 -14.39 0.67
CA SER A 23 14.07 -14.19 0.63
C SER A 23 14.50 -12.98 1.45
N GLU A 24 13.72 -11.91 1.40
CA GLU A 24 13.97 -10.67 2.15
C GLU A 24 13.58 -10.80 3.62
N MET A 25 12.44 -11.44 3.91
CA MET A 25 11.96 -11.67 5.28
C MET A 25 12.79 -12.72 6.04
N GLY A 26 13.31 -13.71 5.34
CA GLY A 26 13.98 -14.88 5.90
C GLY A 26 13.01 -15.92 6.49
N MET A 27 13.40 -17.20 6.40
CA MET A 27 12.54 -18.34 6.80
C MET A 27 12.06 -18.27 8.25
N ARG A 28 12.93 -17.85 9.19
CA ARG A 28 12.58 -17.77 10.61
C ARG A 28 11.45 -16.78 10.84
N ARG A 29 11.58 -15.56 10.33
CA ARG A 29 10.59 -14.48 10.53
C ARG A 29 9.29 -14.80 9.78
N GLY A 30 9.40 -15.40 8.59
CA GLY A 30 8.24 -15.89 7.84
C GLY A 30 7.44 -16.95 8.59
N VAL A 31 8.09 -18.00 9.09
CA VAL A 31 7.41 -19.05 9.86
C VAL A 31 6.82 -18.50 11.15
N THR A 32 7.57 -17.69 11.92
CA THR A 32 7.05 -17.09 13.15
C THR A 32 5.85 -16.17 12.87
N GLY A 33 5.92 -15.35 11.83
CA GLY A 33 4.83 -14.46 11.45
C GLY A 33 3.58 -15.23 11.02
N LEU A 34 3.74 -16.27 10.20
CA LEU A 34 2.62 -17.12 9.75
C LEU A 34 1.96 -17.86 10.92
N LEU A 35 2.74 -18.33 11.89
CA LEU A 35 2.23 -18.98 13.10
C LEU A 35 1.55 -18.02 14.08
N ALA A 36 1.85 -16.72 14.01
CA ALA A 36 1.19 -15.69 14.81
C ALA A 36 -0.03 -15.06 14.11
N LEU A 37 -0.22 -15.30 12.81
CA LEU A 37 -1.30 -14.73 12.03
C LEU A 37 -2.66 -15.34 12.43
N ASN A 38 -3.64 -14.49 12.70
CA ASN A 38 -5.01 -14.83 13.13
C ASN A 38 -5.06 -15.73 14.39
N GLN A 39 -4.08 -15.59 15.29
CA GLN A 39 -4.04 -16.27 16.58
C GLN A 39 -4.45 -15.33 17.72
N LYS A 40 -4.91 -15.92 18.83
CA LYS A 40 -5.41 -15.18 20.01
C LYS A 40 -4.41 -14.18 20.59
N ASP A 41 -3.14 -14.58 20.72
CA ASP A 41 -2.04 -13.73 21.21
C ASP A 41 -1.18 -13.22 20.04
N GLY A 42 -1.74 -13.24 18.83
CA GLY A 42 -1.11 -12.90 17.58
C GLY A 42 -1.62 -11.58 17.00
N PHE A 43 -1.73 -11.51 15.67
CA PHE A 43 -2.28 -10.35 14.97
C PHE A 43 -3.16 -10.79 13.80
N ASP A 44 -4.13 -9.95 13.46
CA ASP A 44 -5.07 -10.25 12.39
C ASP A 44 -4.48 -9.94 11.01
N CYS A 45 -4.84 -10.79 10.05
CA CYS A 45 -4.55 -10.56 8.66
C CYS A 45 -5.36 -9.36 8.16
N MET A 46 -4.66 -8.29 7.77
CA MET A 46 -5.23 -7.05 7.21
C MET A 46 -6.04 -7.25 5.91
N SER A 47 -5.96 -8.45 5.32
CA SER A 47 -6.67 -8.85 4.11
C SER A 47 -7.72 -9.96 4.36
N CYS A 48 -7.89 -10.45 5.59
CA CYS A 48 -8.86 -11.51 5.87
C CYS A 48 -10.29 -10.97 5.89
N ALA A 49 -11.16 -11.62 5.13
CA ALA A 49 -12.60 -11.35 5.10
C ALA A 49 -13.41 -12.32 5.97
N TRP A 50 -12.75 -13.23 6.70
CA TRP A 50 -13.43 -14.33 7.38
C TRP A 50 -13.60 -14.08 8.87
N PRO A 51 -14.77 -14.37 9.45
CA PRO A 51 -14.99 -14.27 10.88
C PRO A 51 -14.14 -15.28 11.64
N ASP A 52 -13.80 -14.87 12.84
CA ASP A 52 -12.99 -15.63 13.79
C ASP A 52 -13.71 -16.88 14.29
N PRO A 53 -13.23 -18.11 14.00
CA PRO A 53 -13.86 -19.31 14.53
C PRO A 53 -13.59 -19.46 16.04
N GLU A 54 -14.55 -20.08 16.74
CA GLU A 54 -14.44 -20.37 18.19
C GLU A 54 -13.22 -21.27 18.52
N HIS A 55 -12.80 -22.10 17.56
CA HIS A 55 -11.60 -22.94 17.65
C HIS A 55 -10.65 -22.66 16.49
N ARG A 56 -9.48 -22.11 16.83
CA ARG A 56 -8.40 -21.81 15.87
C ARG A 56 -7.51 -23.02 15.63
N LYS A 57 -7.13 -23.25 14.38
CA LYS A 57 -6.06 -24.14 13.96
C LYS A 57 -4.71 -23.46 14.14
N THR A 58 -3.64 -24.24 14.02
CA THR A 58 -2.26 -23.73 14.06
C THR A 58 -1.90 -22.90 12.82
N ALA A 59 -2.58 -23.11 11.69
CA ALA A 59 -2.45 -22.32 10.47
C ALA A 59 -3.81 -21.73 10.11
N GLU A 60 -4.02 -20.47 10.49
CA GLU A 60 -5.27 -19.72 10.30
C GLU A 60 -5.13 -18.66 9.22
N PHE A 61 -4.53 -18.99 8.07
CA PHE A 61 -4.34 -18.03 6.98
C PHE A 61 -4.59 -18.66 5.62
N CYS A 62 -5.10 -17.86 4.69
CA CYS A 62 -5.18 -18.23 3.27
C CYS A 62 -3.91 -17.81 2.52
N GLU A 63 -3.78 -18.22 1.26
CA GLU A 63 -2.65 -17.85 0.41
C GLU A 63 -2.47 -16.32 0.31
N ASN A 64 -3.56 -15.57 0.19
CA ASN A 64 -3.49 -14.09 0.14
C ASN A 64 -3.04 -13.48 1.47
N GLY A 65 -3.46 -14.05 2.60
CA GLY A 65 -3.00 -13.61 3.92
C GLY A 65 -1.52 -13.92 4.13
N ALA A 66 -1.05 -15.07 3.66
CA ALA A 66 0.36 -15.42 3.70
C ALA A 66 1.20 -14.49 2.81
N LYS A 67 0.71 -14.14 1.61
CA LYS A 67 1.36 -13.15 0.74
C LYS A 67 1.41 -11.78 1.39
N ALA A 68 0.26 -11.27 1.84
CA ALA A 68 0.17 -9.96 2.50
C ALA A 68 1.17 -9.86 3.66
N LEU A 69 1.26 -10.89 4.51
CA LEU A 69 2.27 -10.95 5.55
C LEU A 69 3.69 -10.82 5.00
N THR A 70 4.04 -11.59 3.97
CA THR A 70 5.41 -11.58 3.40
C THR A 70 5.81 -10.22 2.85
N TRP A 71 4.86 -9.47 2.30
CA TRP A 71 5.08 -8.12 1.79
C TRP A 71 5.17 -7.09 2.93
N GLU A 72 4.28 -7.16 3.92
CA GLU A 72 4.23 -6.18 5.00
C GLU A 72 5.35 -6.33 6.03
N ALA A 73 5.73 -7.57 6.37
CA ALA A 73 6.68 -7.83 7.47
C ALA A 73 8.14 -7.99 7.01
N THR A 74 8.46 -7.67 5.75
CA THR A 74 9.84 -7.63 5.22
C THR A 74 10.71 -6.66 6.03
N PRO A 75 11.97 -6.95 6.40
CA PRO A 75 12.81 -5.99 7.10
C PRO A 75 13.28 -4.82 6.21
N LEU A 76 13.04 -4.88 4.90
CA LEU A 76 13.46 -3.84 3.97
C LEU A 76 12.80 -2.48 4.25
N VAL A 77 13.63 -1.45 4.22
CA VAL A 77 13.28 -0.05 4.41
C VAL A 77 13.91 0.73 3.28
N VAL A 78 13.18 1.71 2.74
CA VAL A 78 13.70 2.61 1.71
C VAL A 78 14.82 3.45 2.33
N PRO A 79 16.07 3.37 1.83
CA PRO A 79 17.17 4.16 2.38
C PRO A 79 17.01 5.64 2.03
N GLU A 80 17.55 6.56 2.84
CA GLU A 80 17.47 8.00 2.57
C GLU A 80 18.06 8.39 1.21
N SER A 81 19.12 7.70 0.76
CA SER A 81 19.76 7.99 -0.54
C SER A 81 18.83 7.77 -1.73
N PHE A 82 17.84 6.89 -1.60
CA PHE A 82 16.84 6.61 -2.62
C PHE A 82 16.16 7.88 -3.15
N TRP A 83 15.86 8.82 -2.26
CA TRP A 83 15.14 10.04 -2.60
C TRP A 83 15.99 11.04 -3.38
N ALA A 84 17.31 10.97 -3.23
CA ALA A 84 18.24 11.77 -4.03
C ALA A 84 18.58 11.10 -5.38
N GLU A 85 18.48 9.77 -5.46
CA GLU A 85 18.78 8.98 -6.66
C GLU A 85 17.62 8.95 -7.65
N HIS A 86 16.38 9.02 -7.16
CA HIS A 86 15.17 8.86 -7.98
C HIS A 86 14.32 10.14 -8.04
N SER A 87 14.23 10.73 -9.23
CA SER A 87 13.29 11.81 -9.49
C SER A 87 11.85 11.27 -9.56
N ILE A 88 10.88 12.16 -9.37
CA ILE A 88 9.46 11.84 -9.47
C ILE A 88 9.10 11.32 -10.86
N ASP A 89 9.67 11.92 -11.92
CA ASP A 89 9.45 11.44 -13.29
C ASP A 89 10.02 10.03 -13.49
N ASP A 90 11.16 9.69 -12.87
CA ASP A 90 11.69 8.33 -12.88
C ASP A 90 10.74 7.37 -12.14
N LEU A 91 10.28 7.75 -10.94
CA LEU A 91 9.36 6.95 -10.12
C LEU A 91 8.02 6.70 -10.84
N LEU A 92 7.48 7.70 -11.53
CA LEU A 92 6.25 7.58 -12.34
C LEU A 92 6.41 6.60 -13.51
N GLY A 93 7.64 6.32 -13.94
CA GLY A 93 7.96 5.32 -14.96
C GLY A 93 8.10 3.90 -14.42
N LYS A 94 8.09 3.69 -13.10
CA LYS A 94 8.25 2.37 -12.48
C LYS A 94 6.90 1.67 -12.30
N THR A 95 6.95 0.35 -12.18
CA THR A 95 5.76 -0.46 -11.88
C THR A 95 5.51 -0.51 -10.38
N ASP A 96 4.26 -0.70 -9.97
CA ASP A 96 3.89 -0.88 -8.55
C ASP A 96 4.69 -2.01 -7.89
N TYR A 97 4.94 -3.10 -8.63
CA TYR A 97 5.78 -4.20 -8.16
C TYR A 97 7.21 -3.75 -7.88
N TRP A 98 7.82 -2.96 -8.78
CA TRP A 98 9.15 -2.43 -8.56
C TRP A 98 9.17 -1.48 -7.36
N LEU A 99 8.17 -0.60 -7.22
CA LEU A 99 8.06 0.34 -6.11
C LEU A 99 7.93 -0.40 -4.77
N GLY A 100 7.09 -1.44 -4.70
CA GLY A 100 6.93 -2.25 -3.49
C GLY A 100 8.19 -3.00 -3.08
N GLN A 101 9.07 -3.33 -4.03
CA GLN A 101 10.35 -4.00 -3.75
C GLN A 101 11.41 -3.08 -3.13
N GLN A 102 11.21 -1.76 -3.09
CA GLN A 102 12.17 -0.82 -2.50
C GLN A 102 12.16 -0.84 -0.96
N GLY A 103 11.12 -1.43 -0.36
CA GLY A 103 10.94 -1.53 1.08
C GLY A 103 9.90 -0.57 1.63
N ARG A 104 9.78 -0.53 2.96
CA ARG A 104 8.82 0.35 3.65
C ARG A 104 9.34 1.77 3.76
N LEU A 105 8.40 2.71 3.73
CA LEU A 105 8.62 4.09 4.16
C LEU A 105 8.62 4.15 5.70
N THR A 106 9.73 4.57 6.31
CA THR A 106 9.85 4.72 7.76
C THR A 106 9.82 6.17 8.22
N ASP A 107 10.18 7.09 7.33
CA ASP A 107 10.34 8.50 7.61
C ASP A 107 9.50 9.34 6.63
N PRO A 108 8.97 10.48 7.06
CA PRO A 108 8.17 11.32 6.19
C PRO A 108 9.04 11.98 5.12
N VAL A 109 8.47 12.13 3.94
CA VAL A 109 9.11 12.79 2.80
C VAL A 109 8.22 13.90 2.26
N TYR A 110 8.85 14.95 1.75
CA TYR A 110 8.18 16.13 1.24
C TYR A 110 8.67 16.45 -0.18
N LYS A 111 7.78 16.96 -1.02
CA LYS A 111 8.12 17.45 -2.36
C LYS A 111 8.07 18.98 -2.36
N PRO A 112 9.20 19.69 -2.30
CA PRO A 112 9.18 21.14 -2.37
C PRO A 112 8.65 21.65 -3.72
N VAL A 113 8.10 22.86 -3.69
CA VAL A 113 7.61 23.53 -4.91
C VAL A 113 8.77 23.72 -5.89
N GLY A 114 8.54 23.35 -7.16
CA GLY A 114 9.55 23.45 -8.22
C GLY A 114 10.66 22.40 -8.16
N LYS A 115 10.65 21.49 -7.18
CA LYS A 115 11.55 20.33 -7.14
C LYS A 115 10.92 19.12 -7.79
N ASP A 116 11.80 18.28 -8.34
CA ASP A 116 11.51 17.02 -9.01
C ASP A 116 11.88 15.79 -8.15
N HIS A 117 12.40 15.98 -6.93
CA HIS A 117 12.72 14.92 -5.99
C HIS A 117 11.94 15.11 -4.69
N TYR A 118 11.69 14.00 -4.00
CA TYR A 118 11.27 14.02 -2.60
C TYR A 118 12.48 14.25 -1.70
N GLU A 119 12.25 14.89 -0.56
CA GLU A 119 13.27 15.16 0.45
C GLU A 119 12.78 14.58 1.79
N PRO A 120 13.58 13.76 2.48
CA PRO A 120 13.30 13.34 3.85
C PRO A 120 13.17 14.56 4.76
N ILE A 121 12.17 14.54 5.62
CA ILE A 121 11.95 15.58 6.63
C ILE A 121 11.71 14.94 7.99
N SER A 122 11.81 15.73 9.06
CA SER A 122 11.46 15.23 10.39
C SER A 122 9.93 15.12 10.54
N TRP A 123 9.50 14.33 11.52
CA TRP A 123 8.08 14.23 11.89
C TRP A 123 7.50 15.57 12.34
N GLU A 124 8.26 16.35 13.12
CA GLU A 124 7.85 17.70 13.53
C GLU A 124 7.61 18.56 12.30
N LYS A 125 8.51 18.51 11.30
CA LYS A 125 8.34 19.27 10.07
C LYS A 125 7.14 18.81 9.25
N ALA A 126 6.87 17.51 9.20
CA ALA A 126 5.72 16.97 8.50
C ALA A 126 4.41 17.49 9.13
N PHE A 127 4.32 17.48 10.45
CA PHE A 127 3.16 18.03 11.17
C PHE A 127 3.01 19.53 10.98
N GLU A 128 4.11 20.30 11.00
CA GLU A 128 4.08 21.73 10.68
C GLU A 128 3.51 21.99 9.30
N VAL A 129 4.02 21.31 8.26
CA VAL A 129 3.54 21.48 6.88
C VAL A 129 2.05 21.18 6.78
N ILE A 130 1.59 20.07 7.37
CA ILE A 130 0.16 19.73 7.36
C ILE A 130 -0.67 20.80 8.09
N ALA A 131 -0.21 21.27 9.25
CA ALA A 131 -0.91 22.29 10.03
C ALA A 131 -0.97 23.63 9.29
N ASP A 132 0.13 24.05 8.66
CA ASP A 132 0.22 25.29 7.90
C ASP A 132 -0.76 25.29 6.72
N GLU A 133 -0.80 24.20 5.94
CA GLU A 133 -1.71 24.06 4.79
C GLU A 133 -3.18 24.03 5.23
N LEU A 134 -3.51 23.31 6.31
CA LEU A 134 -4.88 23.24 6.82
C LEU A 134 -5.36 24.59 7.40
N ASN A 135 -4.48 25.33 8.10
CA ASN A 135 -4.81 26.63 8.67
C ASN A 135 -4.88 27.75 7.62
N ALA A 136 -4.27 27.55 6.45
CA ALA A 136 -4.32 28.50 5.34
C ALA A 136 -5.65 28.47 4.55
N LEU A 137 -6.48 27.45 4.75
CA LEU A 137 -7.79 27.34 4.11
C LEU A 137 -8.75 28.43 4.59
N GLU A 138 -9.59 28.95 3.69
CA GLU A 138 -10.56 30.00 4.04
C GLU A 138 -11.75 29.42 4.83
N SER A 139 -12.01 28.12 4.67
CA SER A 139 -13.10 27.40 5.32
C SER A 139 -12.77 25.91 5.49
N PRO A 140 -13.23 25.27 6.58
CA PRO A 140 -13.10 23.83 6.77
C PRO A 140 -13.71 22.97 5.65
N ASN A 141 -14.68 23.51 4.89
CA ASN A 141 -15.33 22.81 3.78
C ASN A 141 -14.43 22.69 2.53
N GLU A 142 -13.25 23.30 2.53
CA GLU A 142 -12.26 23.19 1.46
C GLU A 142 -11.33 21.98 1.66
N ALA A 143 -11.35 21.35 2.84
CA ALA A 143 -10.61 20.14 3.14
C ALA A 143 -11.43 18.89 2.80
N ALA A 144 -10.81 17.94 2.08
CA ALA A 144 -11.37 16.62 1.82
C ALA A 144 -10.45 15.54 2.40
N PHE A 145 -11.03 14.62 3.16
CA PHE A 145 -10.30 13.48 3.74
C PHE A 145 -10.80 12.19 3.11
N TYR A 146 -9.89 11.41 2.53
CA TYR A 146 -10.16 10.09 1.98
C TYR A 146 -9.39 9.05 2.79
N THR A 147 -10.10 8.05 3.29
CA THR A 147 -9.50 6.89 3.96
C THR A 147 -10.00 5.62 3.28
N SER A 148 -9.13 4.62 3.12
CA SER A 148 -9.53 3.29 2.66
C SER A 148 -10.08 2.49 3.85
N GLY A 149 -10.92 1.49 3.58
CA GLY A 149 -11.53 0.60 4.58
C GLY A 149 -10.56 -0.34 5.32
N GLN A 150 -9.31 0.07 5.54
CA GLN A 150 -8.33 -0.60 6.38
C GLN A 150 -7.99 0.25 7.65
N PRO A 151 -8.96 0.69 8.46
CA PRO A 151 -8.62 1.24 9.77
C PRO A 151 -8.09 0.10 10.65
N ALA A 152 -6.89 0.28 11.22
CA ALA A 152 -6.50 -0.48 12.39
C ALA A 152 -7.58 -0.26 13.46
N ALA A 153 -8.15 -1.34 14.00
CA ALA A 153 -9.23 -1.27 14.97
C ALA A 153 -8.78 -0.41 16.18
N GLY A 154 -9.21 0.85 16.22
CA GLY A 154 -8.78 1.82 17.24
C GLY A 154 -8.87 3.29 16.84
N GLY A 155 -8.91 3.62 15.54
CA GLY A 155 -9.14 4.99 15.07
C GLY A 155 -10.63 5.25 14.83
N GLY A 156 -11.28 6.01 15.72
CA GLY A 156 -12.60 6.55 15.45
C GLY A 156 -12.52 7.60 14.34
N VAL A 157 -12.68 7.17 13.09
CA VAL A 157 -12.97 8.05 11.96
C VAL A 157 -14.41 7.78 11.58
N GLU A 158 -15.30 8.69 11.97
CA GLU A 158 -16.67 8.72 11.48
C GLU A 158 -16.60 8.97 9.97
N ALA A 159 -16.98 7.97 9.18
CA ALA A 159 -17.08 8.11 7.73
C ALA A 159 -18.13 9.18 7.43
N VAL A 160 -17.70 10.38 7.06
CA VAL A 160 -18.61 11.41 6.56
C VAL A 160 -19.06 10.97 5.17
N GLN A 161 -20.29 10.45 5.14
CA GLN A 161 -21.01 10.14 3.92
C GLN A 161 -21.41 11.47 3.24
N GLU A 162 -21.06 11.63 1.96
CA GLU A 162 -21.23 12.88 1.21
C GLU A 162 -22.66 13.44 1.28
N PRO A 163 -22.85 14.76 1.48
CA PRO A 163 -24.06 15.42 1.02
C PRO A 163 -23.94 15.69 -0.48
N THR A 164 -24.75 14.99 -1.26
CA THR A 164 -25.05 15.34 -2.65
C THR A 164 -25.57 16.79 -2.71
N THR A 165 -25.17 17.52 -3.76
CA THR A 165 -25.58 18.87 -4.19
C THR A 165 -24.89 20.09 -3.57
N ALA A 166 -23.98 20.71 -4.32
CA ALA A 166 -24.14 22.08 -4.84
C ALA A 166 -23.11 22.36 -5.95
N ALA A 167 -23.59 22.99 -7.03
CA ALA A 167 -22.81 23.37 -8.20
C ALA A 167 -21.84 24.52 -7.87
N GLY A 168 -20.60 24.45 -8.37
CA GLY A 168 -19.64 25.55 -8.29
C GLY A 168 -18.28 25.24 -8.89
N ASP A 169 -18.05 25.78 -10.09
CA ASP A 169 -16.78 26.02 -10.78
C ASP A 169 -15.83 24.84 -11.11
N ARG A 170 -15.95 24.37 -12.35
CA ARG A 170 -15.02 23.43 -12.99
C ARG A 170 -13.74 24.16 -13.40
N ARG A 171 -12.73 24.17 -12.53
CA ARG A 171 -11.34 24.36 -13.00
C ARG A 171 -10.84 23.03 -13.57
N SER A 172 -10.74 23.02 -14.89
CA SER A 172 -10.39 21.91 -15.77
C SER A 172 -9.00 21.36 -15.50
N TRP A 173 -8.93 20.16 -14.94
CA TRP A 173 -7.75 19.29 -15.08
C TRP A 173 -7.76 18.66 -16.47
N HIS A 174 -7.23 19.38 -17.46
CA HIS A 174 -6.96 18.80 -18.78
C HIS A 174 -5.76 17.83 -18.68
N ARG A 175 -6.03 16.51 -18.61
CA ARG A 175 -5.06 15.50 -19.00
C ARG A 175 -4.99 15.46 -20.54
N PRO A 176 -3.82 15.70 -21.18
CA PRO A 176 -3.67 15.33 -22.58
C PRO A 176 -3.72 13.80 -22.69
N GLY A 177 -4.63 13.30 -23.52
CA GLY A 177 -4.82 11.88 -23.79
C GLY A 177 -3.55 11.26 -24.35
N ARG A 178 -3.11 10.15 -23.75
CA ARG A 178 -2.03 9.31 -24.28
C ARG A 178 -2.65 8.34 -25.30
N PRO A 179 -2.14 8.25 -26.54
CA PRO A 179 -2.64 7.26 -27.49
C PRO A 179 -2.28 5.86 -27.03
N VAL A 180 -3.27 4.96 -27.04
CA VAL A 180 -3.10 3.52 -26.80
C VAL A 180 -2.42 2.94 -28.04
N SER A 181 -1.14 2.57 -27.93
CA SER A 181 -0.46 1.74 -28.93
C SER A 181 -0.96 0.30 -28.80
N ALA A 182 -1.51 -0.23 -29.88
CA ALA A 182 -1.91 -1.63 -30.00
C ALA A 182 -0.67 -2.54 -29.95
N ASP A 183 -0.72 -3.54 -29.08
CA ASP A 183 0.26 -4.62 -29.00
C ASP A 183 -0.04 -5.65 -30.10
N PRO A 184 0.90 -5.96 -31.03
CA PRO A 184 0.64 -6.83 -32.15
C PRO A 184 1.30 -8.20 -31.94
N ASP A 185 0.95 -8.96 -30.91
CA ASP A 185 1.36 -10.36 -30.81
C ASP A 185 0.28 -11.20 -30.12
N GLY A 186 -0.68 -11.65 -30.94
CA GLY A 186 -1.53 -12.80 -30.64
C GLY A 186 -0.86 -14.08 -31.16
N GLY A 187 -0.62 -15.04 -30.27
CA GLY A 187 -0.13 -16.38 -30.58
C GLY A 187 -0.22 -17.29 -29.35
#